data_AF-A0A2N5IB74-F1
#
_entry.id   AF-A0A2N5IB74-F1
#
_cell.length_a   1.000
_cell.length_b   1.000
_cell.length_c   1.000
_cell.angle_alpha   90.00
_cell.angle_beta   90.00
_cell.angle_gamma   90.00
#
_symmetry.space_group_name_H-M   'P 1'
#
loop_
_entity.id
_entity.type
_entity.pdbx_description
1 polymer ?
#
loop_
_entity_poly.entity_id
_entity_poly.type
_entity_poly.pdbx_seq_one_letter_code
_entity_poly.pdbx_strand_id
1 'polypeptide(L)'
;MFYFGLTEKEGWFFTPTFHVYQRVNHDVYCYISRQLGFYTLQMYERGTTGYCLLEARSEANIEALFELGEDWLGKYEEWNEKALVKNPYFIGQQDWKEKCWIQ
;
A
#
# COMPACT_ATOMS: atom_id res chain seq x y z
N MET A 1 0.61 16.63 -24.00
CA MET A 1 -0.23 17.03 -22.86
C MET A 1 0.51 16.59 -21.62
N PHE A 2 1.09 17.52 -20.87
CA PHE A 2 1.93 17.21 -19.72
C PHE A 2 1.06 17.11 -18.47
N TYR A 3 0.97 15.92 -17.88
CA TYR A 3 0.38 15.73 -16.56
C TYR A 3 1.48 15.98 -15.53
N PHE A 4 1.47 17.17 -14.91
CA PHE A 4 2.32 17.46 -13.75
C PHE A 4 2.00 16.45 -12.63
N GLY A 5 2.96 15.59 -12.29
CA GLY A 5 2.93 14.78 -11.06
C GLY A 5 2.83 13.25 -11.21
N LEU A 6 2.88 12.70 -12.43
CA LEU A 6 3.03 11.26 -12.64
C LEU A 6 4.51 10.91 -12.69
N THR A 7 5.12 10.64 -11.53
CA THR A 7 6.35 9.84 -11.53
C THR A 7 5.94 8.43 -11.95
N GLU A 8 6.33 8.02 -13.15
CA GLU A 8 6.37 6.60 -13.50
C GLU A 8 7.30 5.92 -12.48
N LYS A 9 6.74 5.25 -11.48
CA LYS A 9 7.49 4.39 -10.58
C LYS A 9 7.55 3.02 -11.23
N GLU A 10 8.75 2.53 -11.50
CA GLU A 10 8.96 1.25 -12.17
C GLU A 10 8.17 0.12 -11.49
N GLY A 11 7.35 -0.59 -12.27
CA GLY A 11 6.49 -1.68 -11.81
C GLY A 11 5.18 -1.26 -11.14
N TRP A 12 4.96 0.04 -10.87
CA TRP A 12 3.68 0.57 -10.39
C TRP A 12 2.89 1.20 -11.53
N PHE A 13 1.65 0.76 -11.69
CA PHE A 13 0.72 1.34 -12.64
C PHE A 13 -0.11 2.43 -11.96
N PHE A 14 -0.23 3.62 -12.55
CA PHE A 14 -1.14 4.63 -12.05
C PHE A 14 -2.49 4.55 -12.76
N THR A 15 -3.58 4.49 -11.99
CA THR A 15 -4.95 4.49 -12.50
C THR A 15 -5.58 5.86 -12.31
N PRO A 16 -5.75 6.67 -13.37
CA PRO A 16 -6.30 8.03 -13.26
C PRO A 16 -7.73 8.07 -12.71
N THR A 17 -8.55 7.06 -13.02
CA THR A 17 -9.96 7.00 -12.60
C THR A 17 -10.12 6.98 -11.08
N PHE A 18 -9.21 6.32 -10.37
CA PHE A 18 -9.25 6.19 -8.91
C PHE A 18 -8.16 7.00 -8.22
N HIS A 19 -7.29 7.66 -8.98
CA HIS A 19 -6.13 8.41 -8.49
C HIS A 19 -5.23 7.58 -7.55
N VAL A 20 -4.97 6.32 -7.93
CA VAL A 20 -4.13 5.39 -7.15
C VAL A 20 -2.98 4.83 -7.99
N TYR A 21 -1.83 4.62 -7.35
CA TYR A 21 -0.80 3.71 -7.85
C TYR A 21 -1.14 2.29 -7.42
N GLN A 22 -0.92 1.32 -8.29
CA GLN A 22 -1.17 -0.09 -8.03
C GLN A 22 -0.02 -0.97 -8.50
N ARG A 23 0.28 -2.01 -7.71
CA ARG A 23 1.23 -3.06 -8.10
C ARG A 23 0.74 -4.40 -7.58
N VAL A 24 0.92 -5.42 -8.39
CA VAL A 24 0.49 -6.80 -8.11
C VAL A 24 1.72 -7.69 -8.11
N ASN A 25 1.81 -8.60 -7.15
CA ASN A 25 2.76 -9.69 -7.16
C ASN A 25 2.07 -10.97 -6.69
N HIS A 26 2.01 -11.99 -7.55
CA HIS A 26 1.35 -13.26 -7.25
C HIS A 26 -0.06 -13.10 -6.65
N ASP A 27 -0.23 -13.47 -5.38
CA ASP A 27 -1.50 -13.54 -4.65
C ASP A 27 -1.82 -12.24 -3.89
N VAL A 28 -0.97 -11.21 -4.04
CA VAL A 28 -1.15 -9.93 -3.36
C VAL A 28 -1.11 -8.74 -4.30
N TYR A 29 -1.76 -7.67 -3.89
CA TYR A 29 -1.62 -6.37 -4.52
C TYR A 29 -1.58 -5.24 -3.50
N CYS A 30 -0.87 -4.18 -3.86
CA CYS A 30 -0.79 -2.95 -3.09
C CYS A 30 -1.37 -1.77 -3.86
N TYR A 31 -2.01 -0.86 -3.13
CA TYR A 31 -2.42 0.45 -3.61
C TYR A 31 -1.75 1.56 -2.82
N ILE A 32 -1.30 2.61 -3.50
CA ILE A 32 -0.95 3.89 -2.88
C ILE A 32 -1.93 4.95 -3.37
N SER A 33 -2.68 5.53 -2.44
CA SER A 33 -3.69 6.56 -2.71
C SER A 33 -3.38 7.86 -1.95
N ARG A 34 -3.80 9.00 -2.51
CA ARG A 34 -3.75 10.29 -1.81
C ARG A 34 -5.06 10.49 -1.03
N GLN A 35 -4.93 10.71 0.27
CA GLN A 35 -5.98 11.19 1.15
C GLN A 35 -5.75 12.68 1.47
N LEU A 36 -6.73 13.33 2.10
CA LEU A 36 -6.59 14.72 2.51
C LEU A 36 -5.46 14.84 3.57
N GLY A 37 -4.31 15.37 3.14
CA GLY A 37 -3.15 15.63 4.01
C GLY A 37 -2.07 14.53 4.01
N PHE A 38 -2.33 13.34 3.49
CA PHE A 38 -1.37 12.22 3.53
C PHE A 38 -1.58 11.22 2.38
N TYR A 39 -0.58 10.37 2.16
CA TYR A 39 -0.67 9.18 1.30
C TYR A 39 -0.87 7.94 2.14
N THR A 40 -1.50 6.93 1.56
CA THR A 40 -1.79 5.65 2.22
C THR A 40 -1.38 4.50 1.31
N LEU A 41 -0.54 3.60 1.82
CA LEU A 41 -0.26 2.28 1.25
C LEU A 41 -1.21 1.26 1.88
N GLN A 42 -1.87 0.45 1.07
CA GLN A 42 -2.78 -0.60 1.51
C GLN A 42 -2.49 -1.91 0.77
N MET A 43 -2.50 -3.04 1.47
CA MET A 43 -2.29 -4.37 0.87
C MET A 43 -3.51 -5.29 1.04
N TYR A 44 -3.75 -6.09 0.01
CA TYR A 44 -4.91 -6.97 -0.13
C TYR A 44 -4.53 -8.31 -0.75
N GLU A 45 -5.38 -9.31 -0.52
CA GLU A 45 -5.39 -10.57 -1.24
C GLU A 45 -5.95 -10.38 -2.65
N ARG A 46 -5.27 -10.91 -3.65
CA ARG A 46 -5.70 -10.84 -5.05
C ARG A 46 -6.88 -11.77 -5.30
N GLY A 47 -7.83 -11.28 -6.11
CA GLY A 47 -8.95 -12.10 -6.58
C GLY A 47 -10.10 -12.23 -5.56
N THR A 48 -10.01 -11.53 -4.42
CA THR A 48 -11.07 -11.47 -3.43
C THR A 48 -11.65 -10.06 -3.33
N THR A 49 -12.84 -9.93 -2.76
CA THR A 49 -13.42 -8.64 -2.33
C THR A 49 -13.05 -8.35 -0.87
N GLY A 50 -11.92 -8.88 -0.41
CA GLY A 50 -11.48 -8.79 0.97
C GLY A 50 -11.17 -7.36 1.41
N TYR A 51 -11.09 -7.17 2.71
CA TYR A 51 -10.65 -5.90 3.29
C TYR A 51 -9.13 -5.77 3.20
N CYS A 52 -8.65 -4.53 3.25
CA CYS A 52 -7.23 -4.23 3.48
C CYS A 52 -6.80 -4.94 4.78
N LEU A 53 -5.60 -5.54 4.80
CA LEU A 53 -5.05 -6.10 6.05
C LEU A 53 -3.86 -5.30 6.58
N LEU A 54 -3.04 -4.72 5.71
CA LEU A 54 -1.93 -3.86 6.10
C LEU A 54 -2.13 -2.45 5.56
N GLU A 55 -1.96 -1.45 6.43
CA GLU A 55 -2.03 -0.05 6.05
C GLU A 55 -0.85 0.74 6.64
N ALA A 56 -0.19 1.51 5.79
CA ALA A 56 0.84 2.48 6.18
C ALA A 56 0.51 3.86 5.62
N ARG A 57 0.95 4.93 6.30
CA ARG A 57 0.63 6.31 5.96
C ARG A 57 1.87 7.19 5.98
N SER A 58 1.91 8.21 5.14
CA SER A 58 2.92 9.26 5.24
C SER A 58 2.38 10.60 4.74
N GLU A 59 2.63 11.68 5.47
CA GLU A 59 2.23 13.04 5.06
C GLU A 59 3.11 13.58 3.92
N ALA A 60 4.41 13.26 3.97
CA ALA A 60 5.44 13.88 3.16
C ALA A 60 6.26 12.91 2.30
N ASN A 61 6.37 11.63 2.69
CA ASN A 61 7.31 10.67 2.10
C ASN A 61 6.59 9.55 1.35
N ILE A 62 6.15 9.85 0.13
CA ILE A 62 5.51 8.85 -0.74
C ILE A 62 6.51 7.78 -1.22
N GLU A 63 7.79 8.11 -1.37
CA GLU A 63 8.81 7.13 -1.80
C GLU A 63 8.99 6.02 -0.76
N ALA A 64 8.97 6.34 0.53
CA ALA A 64 8.99 5.32 1.59
C ALA A 64 7.77 4.38 1.54
N LEU A 65 6.62 4.86 1.07
CA LEU A 65 5.45 4.00 0.86
C LEU A 65 5.64 3.08 -0.35
N PHE A 66 6.27 3.55 -1.42
CA PHE A 66 6.62 2.67 -2.55
C PHE A 66 7.61 1.59 -2.13
N GLU A 67 8.66 1.95 -1.40
CA GLU A 67 9.67 1.00 -0.89
C GLU A 67 9.05 -0.03 0.06
N LEU A 68 8.19 0.40 0.99
CA LEU A 68 7.47 -0.51 1.87
C LEU A 68 6.49 -1.41 1.10
N GLY A 69 5.87 -0.87 0.05
CA GLY A 69 5.01 -1.64 -0.85
C GLY A 69 5.78 -2.76 -1.56
N GLU A 70 7.01 -2.50 -2.03
CA GLU A 70 7.88 -3.54 -2.59
C GLU A 70 8.24 -4.62 -1.56
N ASP A 71 8.60 -4.20 -0.33
CA ASP A 71 8.90 -5.15 0.76
C ASP A 71 7.71 -6.05 1.04
N TRP A 72 6.51 -5.48 1.17
CA TRP A 72 5.29 -6.25 1.43
C TRP A 72 4.96 -7.20 0.28
N LEU A 73 5.03 -6.73 -0.96
CA LEU A 73 4.75 -7.53 -2.15
C LEU A 73 5.71 -8.71 -2.31
N GLY A 74 6.98 -8.56 -1.92
CA GLY A 74 7.95 -9.66 -1.95
C GLY A 74 7.80 -10.60 -0.75
N LYS A 75 7.66 -10.05 0.45
CA LYS A 75 7.59 -10.82 1.70
C LYS A 75 6.31 -11.64 1.84
N TYR A 76 5.21 -11.16 1.26
CA TYR A 76 3.89 -11.77 1.37
C TYR A 76 3.33 -12.16 -0.01
N GLU A 77 4.21 -12.43 -0.99
CA GLU A 77 3.81 -12.79 -2.36
C GLU A 77 2.83 -13.97 -2.42
N GLU A 78 3.02 -14.95 -1.52
CA GLU A 78 2.06 -15.99 -1.20
C GLU A 78 1.21 -15.54 0.00
N TRP A 79 -0.08 -15.35 -0.23
CA TRP A 79 -0.96 -14.79 0.80
C TRP A 79 -1.02 -15.68 2.05
N ASN A 80 -0.68 -15.09 3.20
CA ASN A 80 -0.75 -15.76 4.49
C ASN A 80 -1.18 -14.79 5.60
N GLU A 81 -2.50 -14.71 5.84
CA GLU A 81 -3.09 -13.84 6.85
C GLU A 81 -2.48 -14.01 8.25
N LYS A 82 -2.11 -15.23 8.65
CA LYS A 82 -1.48 -15.49 9.96
C LYS A 82 -0.09 -14.87 10.09
N ALA A 83 0.60 -14.63 8.99
CA ALA A 83 1.86 -13.90 8.98
C ALA A 83 1.63 -12.37 9.06
N LEU A 84 0.53 -11.89 8.48
CA LEU A 84 0.16 -10.48 8.43
C LEU A 84 -0.29 -9.94 9.80
N VAL A 85 -0.98 -10.73 10.61
CA VAL A 85 -1.44 -10.29 11.95
C VAL A 85 -0.32 -9.87 12.89
N LYS A 86 0.93 -10.29 12.63
CA LYS A 86 2.12 -9.91 13.42
C LYS A 86 2.81 -8.65 12.88
N ASN A 87 2.38 -8.14 11.73
CA ASN A 87 2.98 -6.98 11.11
C ASN A 87 2.53 -5.71 11.87
N PRO A 88 3.44 -4.77 12.18
CA PRO A 88 3.07 -3.54 12.89
C PRO A 88 2.03 -2.68 12.16
N TYR A 89 1.89 -2.83 10.84
CA TYR A 89 0.92 -2.14 10.00
C TYR A 89 -0.42 -2.88 9.88
N PHE A 90 -0.62 -3.98 10.62
CA PHE A 90 -1.87 -4.75 10.58
C PHE A 90 -3.03 -3.95 11.16
N ILE A 91 -4.07 -3.74 10.35
CA ILE A 91 -5.20 -2.86 10.70
C ILE A 91 -6.12 -3.40 11.80
N GLY A 92 -5.99 -4.69 12.14
CA GLY A 92 -6.76 -5.30 13.23
C GLY A 92 -6.18 -5.01 14.63
N GLN A 93 -5.02 -4.37 14.73
CA GLN A 93 -4.45 -3.94 16.01
C GLN A 93 -5.21 -2.72 16.55
N GLN A 94 -5.35 -2.61 17.88
CA GLN A 94 -6.11 -1.51 18.49
C GLN A 94 -5.52 -0.12 18.21
N ASP A 95 -4.21 -0.03 18.09
CA ASP A 95 -3.43 1.21 17.95
C ASP A 95 -2.80 1.37 16.55
N TRP A 96 -3.36 0.68 15.56
CA TRP A 96 -2.80 0.69 14.20
C TRP A 96 -2.79 2.10 13.60
N LYS A 97 -3.82 2.91 13.86
CA LYS A 97 -3.95 4.26 13.27
C LYS A 97 -2.88 5.21 13.78
N GLU A 98 -2.41 5.01 14.99
CA GLU A 98 -1.34 5.77 15.62
C GLU A 98 0.04 5.29 15.16
N LYS A 99 0.19 3.99 14.87
CA LYS A 99 1.47 3.35 14.52
C LYS A 99 1.74 3.19 13.04
N CYS A 100 0.74 3.34 12.18
CA CYS A 100 0.88 3.14 10.73
C CYS A 100 1.68 4.23 10.02
N TRP A 101 2.14 5.26 10.71
CA TRP A 101 2.82 6.41 10.12
C TRP A 101 4.30 6.16 9.89
N ILE A 102 4.75 6.48 8.69
CA ILE A 102 6.15 6.53 8.29
C ILE A 102 6.59 7.99 8.26
N GLN A 103 7.73 8.28 8.87
CA GLN A 103 8.33 9.62 8.94
C GLN A 103 8.92 10.07 7.60
#